data_AF-A0A975RC46-F1
#
_entry.id   AF-A0A975RC46-F1
#
_cell.length_a   1.000
_cell.length_b   1.000
_cell.length_c   1.000
_cell.angle_alpha   90.00
_cell.angle_beta   90.00
_cell.angle_gamma   90.00
#
_symmetry.space_group_name_H-M   'P 1'
#
loop_
_entity.id
_entity.type
_entity.pdbx_description
1 polymer ?
#
loop_
_entity_poly.entity_id
_entity_poly.type
_entity_poly.pdbx_seq_one_letter_code
_entity_poly.pdbx_strand_id
1 'polypeptide(L)'
;MRRLSSAQRAELTAAIERLAQATARETPPLGPNGKTQPDPPDAQPRQLWLATLTSLMAIRDSAEQLAASAALSAAQHGADYPAIGAAAGMTRQGARRKWPGLAGLADQRQRKLTWWNTHAGEFAECVRAVLATAEGRPGLPWLETLRARLAEFEQASTAQRLDAFDLLLVDAYAVALNAATPTDPAAAKPIGLLAALTADAYAATNGHSALLSRDGDACGTRGCPRDSVVELLGPDGGHQRFPACREHAVEALQQPANRILTAYQPGVALSVFAEALD
;
A
#
# COMPACT_ATOMS: atom_id res chain seq x y z
N MET A 1 2.75 -23.99 -2.25
CA MET A 1 1.32 -23.97 -1.85
C MET A 1 0.76 -25.38 -1.81
N ARG A 2 0.02 -25.72 -0.75
CA ARG A 2 -0.62 -27.04 -0.61
C ARG A 2 -1.92 -27.04 -1.42
N ARG A 3 -2.04 -27.94 -2.40
CA ARG A 3 -3.31 -28.16 -3.12
C ARG A 3 -4.32 -28.80 -2.17
N LEU A 4 -5.60 -28.46 -2.31
CA LEU A 4 -6.68 -29.17 -1.62
C LEU A 4 -6.60 -30.67 -1.97
N SER A 5 -6.62 -31.51 -0.94
CA SER A 5 -6.68 -32.97 -1.10
C SER A 5 -7.98 -33.38 -1.78
N SER A 6 -8.04 -34.60 -2.30
CA SER A 6 -9.29 -35.15 -2.86
C SER A 6 -10.43 -35.13 -1.84
N ALA A 7 -10.13 -35.47 -0.58
CA ALA A 7 -11.10 -35.43 0.53
C ALA A 7 -11.61 -34.00 0.78
N GLN A 8 -10.73 -33.01 0.85
CA GLN A 8 -11.14 -31.60 1.02
C GLN A 8 -12.00 -31.09 -0.14
N ARG A 9 -11.70 -31.51 -1.37
CA ARG A 9 -12.53 -31.17 -2.54
C ARG A 9 -13.91 -31.80 -2.46
N ALA A 10 -14.00 -33.07 -2.08
CA ALA A 10 -15.28 -33.76 -1.92
C ALA A 10 -16.14 -33.12 -0.82
N GLU A 11 -15.52 -32.75 0.31
CA GLU A 11 -16.20 -32.04 1.39
C GLU A 11 -16.73 -30.67 0.95
N LEU A 12 -15.94 -29.91 0.18
CA LEU A 12 -16.37 -28.63 -0.37
C LEU A 12 -17.53 -28.80 -1.36
N THR A 13 -17.48 -29.81 -2.25
CA THR A 13 -18.57 -30.12 -3.17
C THR A 13 -19.86 -30.45 -2.40
N ALA A 14 -19.79 -31.28 -1.36
CA ALA A 14 -20.94 -31.61 -0.53
C ALA A 14 -21.49 -30.39 0.22
N ALA A 15 -20.62 -29.47 0.67
CA ALA A 15 -21.04 -28.21 1.29
C ALA A 15 -21.79 -27.29 0.31
N ILE A 16 -21.28 -27.14 -0.92
CA ILE A 16 -21.91 -26.35 -1.98
C ILE A 16 -23.27 -26.96 -2.37
N GLU A 17 -23.36 -28.29 -2.48
CA GLU A 17 -24.61 -28.97 -2.79
C GLU A 17 -25.67 -28.74 -1.71
N ARG A 18 -25.29 -28.89 -0.42
CA ARG A 18 -26.20 -28.59 0.69
C ARG A 18 -26.66 -27.14 0.70
N LEU A 19 -25.75 -26.20 0.42
CA LEU A 19 -26.08 -24.77 0.34
C LEU A 19 -27.07 -24.50 -0.80
N ALA A 20 -26.80 -25.03 -2.01
CA ALA A 20 -27.69 -24.86 -3.16
C ALA A 20 -29.08 -25.43 -2.91
N GLN A 21 -29.17 -26.61 -2.30
CA GLN A 21 -30.46 -27.23 -1.94
C GLN A 21 -31.20 -26.42 -0.87
N ALA A 22 -30.51 -25.88 0.13
CA ALA A 22 -31.11 -25.02 1.15
C ALA A 22 -31.68 -23.74 0.52
N THR A 23 -30.89 -23.03 -0.29
CA THR A 23 -31.32 -21.82 -1.00
C THR A 23 -32.49 -22.10 -1.96
N ALA A 24 -32.48 -23.23 -2.66
CA ALA A 24 -33.56 -23.62 -3.56
C ALA A 24 -34.89 -23.86 -2.83
N ARG A 25 -34.85 -24.40 -1.61
CA ARG A 25 -36.06 -24.60 -0.78
C ARG A 25 -36.58 -23.29 -0.20
N GLU A 26 -35.70 -22.34 0.08
CA GLU A 26 -36.04 -21.01 0.59
C GLU A 26 -36.53 -20.05 -0.49
N THR A 27 -36.36 -20.40 -1.77
CA THR A 27 -36.80 -19.59 -2.92
C THR A 27 -38.12 -20.15 -3.46
N PRO A 28 -39.30 -19.73 -2.97
CA PRO A 28 -40.56 -20.23 -3.49
C PRO A 28 -40.72 -19.85 -4.98
N PRO A 29 -41.38 -20.70 -5.79
CA PRO A 29 -41.62 -20.38 -7.19
C PRO A 29 -42.51 -19.14 -7.29
N LEU A 30 -41.96 -18.07 -7.87
CA LEU A 30 -42.75 -16.90 -8.27
C LEU A 30 -43.57 -17.30 -9.51
N GLY A 31 -44.85 -17.59 -9.30
CA GLY A 31 -45.78 -17.79 -10.42
C GLY A 31 -45.95 -16.49 -11.23
N PRO A 32 -46.14 -16.55 -12.56
CA PRO A 32 -46.20 -15.37 -13.43
C PRO A 32 -47.31 -14.37 -13.10
N ASN A 33 -48.26 -14.73 -12.22
CA ASN A 33 -49.39 -13.89 -11.81
C ASN A 33 -49.67 -13.92 -10.29
N GLY A 34 -48.75 -14.41 -9.45
CA GLY A 34 -48.95 -14.49 -7.99
C GLY A 34 -50.11 -15.41 -7.53
N LYS A 35 -50.64 -16.27 -8.42
CA LYS A 35 -51.73 -17.21 -8.11
C LYS A 35 -51.22 -18.65 -8.18
N THR A 36 -51.56 -19.43 -7.16
CA THR A 36 -51.28 -20.87 -7.06
C THR A 36 -52.15 -21.63 -8.06
N GLN A 37 -51.57 -22.07 -9.18
CA GLN A 37 -52.21 -23.05 -10.06
C GLN A 37 -51.86 -24.45 -9.55
N PRO A 38 -52.80 -25.42 -9.51
CA PRO A 38 -52.48 -26.78 -9.11
C PRO A 38 -51.51 -27.37 -10.13
N ASP A 39 -50.27 -27.53 -9.70
CA ASP A 39 -49.18 -28.05 -10.50
C ASP A 39 -49.44 -29.52 -10.84
N PRO A 40 -49.10 -29.99 -12.07
CA PRO A 40 -49.08 -31.41 -12.35
C PRO A 40 -48.10 -32.12 -11.39
N PRO A 41 -48.29 -33.42 -11.07
CA PRO A 41 -47.49 -34.12 -10.07
C PRO A 41 -45.97 -34.06 -10.30
N ASP A 42 -45.53 -33.92 -11.56
CA ASP A 42 -44.11 -33.81 -11.93
C ASP A 42 -43.54 -32.38 -11.91
N ALA A 43 -44.36 -31.35 -11.69
CA ALA A 43 -43.89 -29.96 -11.68
C ALA A 43 -43.08 -29.63 -10.41
N GLN A 44 -43.37 -30.25 -9.27
CA GLN A 44 -42.64 -30.00 -8.02
C GLN A 44 -41.17 -30.46 -8.09
N PRO A 45 -40.83 -31.69 -8.53
CA PRO A 45 -39.43 -32.10 -8.72
C PRO A 45 -38.70 -31.21 -9.74
N ARG A 46 -39.35 -30.89 -10.86
CA ARG A 46 -38.75 -30.05 -11.91
C ARG A 46 -38.42 -28.66 -11.39
N GLN A 47 -39.35 -28.01 -10.69
CA GLN A 47 -39.15 -26.67 -10.13
C GLN A 47 -38.01 -26.67 -9.09
N LEU A 48 -37.93 -27.70 -8.24
CA LEU A 48 -36.85 -27.84 -7.27
C LEU A 48 -35.47 -27.96 -7.95
N TRP A 49 -35.35 -28.74 -9.02
CA TRP A 49 -34.09 -28.89 -9.76
C TRP A 49 -33.71 -27.60 -10.50
N LEU A 50 -34.67 -26.87 -11.07
CA LEU A 50 -34.42 -25.56 -11.69
C LEU A 50 -33.99 -24.51 -10.67
N ALA A 51 -34.62 -24.49 -9.49
CA ALA A 51 -34.22 -23.63 -8.37
C ALA A 51 -32.80 -23.98 -7.91
N THR A 52 -32.50 -25.27 -7.76
CA THR A 52 -31.15 -25.77 -7.40
C THR A 52 -30.10 -25.33 -8.43
N LEU A 53 -30.38 -25.46 -9.73
CA LEU A 53 -29.49 -24.99 -10.79
C LEU A 53 -29.26 -23.47 -10.69
N THR A 54 -30.33 -22.70 -10.48
CA THR A 54 -30.25 -21.25 -10.31
C THR A 54 -29.36 -20.87 -9.12
N SER A 55 -29.54 -21.54 -7.97
CA SER A 55 -28.70 -21.35 -6.79
C SER A 55 -27.23 -21.70 -7.08
N LEU A 56 -26.96 -22.80 -7.80
CA LEU A 56 -25.59 -23.16 -8.18
C LEU A 56 -24.93 -22.12 -9.10
N MET A 57 -25.68 -21.51 -10.02
CA MET A 57 -25.17 -20.41 -10.85
C MET A 57 -24.84 -19.18 -10.00
N ALA A 58 -25.72 -18.79 -9.07
CA ALA A 58 -25.44 -17.69 -8.16
C ALA A 58 -24.22 -17.94 -7.26
N ILE A 59 -24.05 -19.16 -6.75
CA ILE A 59 -22.88 -19.57 -5.96
C ILE A 59 -21.61 -19.48 -6.82
N ARG A 60 -21.63 -19.96 -8.07
CA ARG A 60 -20.49 -19.85 -8.98
C ARG A 60 -20.08 -18.39 -9.18
N ASP A 61 -21.03 -17.53 -9.52
CA ASP A 61 -20.74 -16.13 -9.82
C ASP A 61 -20.20 -15.40 -8.58
N SER A 62 -20.75 -15.71 -7.40
CA SER A 62 -20.24 -15.21 -6.11
C SER A 62 -18.82 -15.72 -5.80
N ALA A 63 -18.55 -16.99 -6.04
CA ALA A 63 -17.23 -17.58 -5.86
C ALA A 63 -16.19 -16.97 -6.82
N GLU A 64 -16.59 -16.60 -8.04
CA GLU A 64 -15.73 -15.89 -8.98
C GLU A 64 -15.35 -14.49 -8.51
N GLN A 65 -16.31 -13.74 -7.94
CA GLN A 65 -16.05 -12.43 -7.33
C GLN A 65 -15.11 -12.54 -6.13
N LEU A 66 -15.35 -13.52 -5.24
CA LEU A 66 -14.48 -13.79 -4.10
C LEU A 66 -13.07 -14.21 -4.54
N ALA A 67 -12.95 -15.02 -5.59
CA ALA A 67 -11.65 -15.39 -6.16
C ALA A 67 -10.90 -14.19 -6.73
N ALA A 68 -11.61 -13.25 -7.37
CA ALA A 68 -11.00 -12.00 -7.85
C ALA A 68 -10.50 -11.13 -6.68
N SER A 69 -11.30 -10.98 -5.62
CA SER A 69 -10.90 -10.28 -4.40
C SER A 69 -9.67 -10.94 -3.75
N ALA A 70 -9.67 -12.27 -3.61
CA ALA A 70 -8.54 -13.01 -3.06
C ALA A 70 -7.27 -12.87 -3.91
N ALA A 71 -7.40 -12.86 -5.24
CA ALA A 71 -6.27 -12.63 -6.14
C ALA A 71 -5.69 -11.21 -5.99
N LEU A 72 -6.57 -10.20 -5.86
CA LEU A 72 -6.16 -8.83 -5.57
C LEU A 72 -5.44 -8.73 -4.22
N SER A 73 -6.01 -9.30 -3.16
CA SER A 73 -5.38 -9.31 -1.84
C SER A 73 -4.04 -10.04 -1.88
N ALA A 74 -3.93 -11.18 -2.57
CA ALA A 74 -2.66 -11.87 -2.73
C ALA A 74 -1.61 -10.98 -3.42
N ALA A 75 -1.99 -10.26 -4.48
CA ALA A 75 -1.11 -9.32 -5.18
C ALA A 75 -0.69 -8.14 -4.30
N GLN A 76 -1.61 -7.58 -3.53
CA GLN A 76 -1.32 -6.55 -2.50
C GLN A 76 -0.38 -7.06 -1.40
N HIS A 77 -0.29 -8.38 -1.22
CA HIS A 77 0.63 -9.05 -0.31
C HIS A 77 1.90 -9.58 -1.01
N GLY A 78 2.12 -9.24 -2.28
CA GLY A 78 3.35 -9.51 -3.02
C GLY A 78 3.30 -10.76 -3.91
N ALA A 79 2.16 -11.44 -4.02
CA ALA A 79 2.03 -12.58 -4.90
C ALA A 79 2.02 -12.13 -6.38
N ASP A 80 2.94 -12.68 -7.17
CA ASP A 80 3.00 -12.46 -8.59
C ASP A 80 2.05 -13.40 -9.37
N TYR A 81 1.93 -13.18 -10.68
CA TYR A 81 1.08 -14.03 -11.53
C TYR A 81 1.44 -15.53 -11.51
N PRO A 82 2.72 -15.94 -11.49
CA PRO A 82 3.10 -17.32 -11.21
C PRO A 82 2.48 -17.88 -9.93
N ALA A 83 2.62 -17.20 -8.79
CA ALA A 83 2.07 -17.65 -7.51
C ALA A 83 0.53 -17.72 -7.52
N ILE A 84 -0.12 -16.66 -8.03
CA ILE A 84 -1.58 -16.58 -8.16
C ILE A 84 -2.11 -17.67 -9.11
N GLY A 85 -1.43 -17.89 -10.24
CA GLY A 85 -1.77 -18.96 -11.18
C GLY A 85 -1.66 -20.34 -10.54
N ALA A 86 -0.55 -20.62 -9.85
CA ALA A 86 -0.36 -21.87 -9.13
C ALA A 86 -1.44 -22.12 -8.06
N ALA A 87 -1.85 -21.06 -7.34
CA ALA A 87 -2.94 -21.09 -6.37
C ALA A 87 -4.28 -21.48 -7.00
N ALA A 88 -4.59 -20.85 -8.14
CA ALA A 88 -5.84 -21.05 -8.87
C ALA A 88 -5.81 -22.26 -9.81
N GLY A 89 -4.72 -23.03 -9.83
CA GLY A 89 -4.57 -24.21 -10.70
C GLY A 89 -4.48 -23.87 -12.20
N MET A 90 -3.98 -22.69 -12.55
CA MET A 90 -3.83 -22.21 -13.93
C MET A 90 -2.41 -21.70 -14.21
N THR A 91 -2.10 -21.44 -15.49
CA THR A 91 -0.80 -20.88 -15.87
C THR A 91 -0.70 -19.40 -15.51
N ARG A 92 0.53 -18.86 -15.47
CA ARG A 92 0.81 -17.41 -15.33
C ARG A 92 -0.04 -16.58 -16.30
N GLN A 93 -0.09 -16.99 -17.58
CA GLN A 93 -0.84 -16.27 -18.62
C GLN A 93 -2.35 -16.38 -18.42
N GLY A 94 -2.83 -17.54 -17.92
CA GLY A 94 -4.23 -17.71 -17.52
C GLY A 94 -4.62 -16.75 -16.40
N ALA A 95 -3.79 -16.65 -15.35
CA ALA A 95 -4.01 -15.73 -14.24
C ALA A 95 -3.99 -14.27 -14.70
N ARG A 96 -3.04 -13.88 -15.56
CA ARG A 96 -2.98 -12.52 -16.12
C ARG A 96 -4.20 -12.16 -16.95
N ARG A 97 -4.68 -13.08 -17.78
CA ARG A 97 -5.88 -12.86 -18.59
C ARG A 97 -7.13 -12.76 -17.72
N LYS A 98 -7.23 -13.57 -16.67
CA LYS A 98 -8.38 -13.59 -15.76
C LYS A 98 -8.41 -12.38 -14.81
N TRP A 99 -7.26 -11.95 -14.32
CA TRP A 99 -7.11 -10.84 -13.38
C TRP A 99 -6.05 -9.86 -13.87
N PRO A 100 -6.35 -9.00 -14.86
CA PRO A 100 -5.40 -8.02 -15.36
C PRO A 100 -5.06 -6.96 -14.28
N GLY A 101 -3.88 -6.35 -14.40
CA GLY A 101 -3.46 -5.23 -13.53
C GLY A 101 -2.79 -5.60 -12.20
N LEU A 102 -2.69 -6.89 -11.85
CA LEU A 102 -2.12 -7.31 -10.56
C LEU A 102 -0.59 -7.21 -10.47
N ALA A 103 0.13 -7.23 -11.60
CA ALA A 103 1.60 -7.19 -11.61
C ALA A 103 2.16 -5.93 -10.91
N GLY A 104 1.53 -4.76 -11.11
CA GLY A 104 2.00 -3.52 -10.52
C GLY A 104 1.99 -3.54 -8.98
N LEU A 105 1.00 -4.22 -8.38
CA LEU A 105 0.85 -4.31 -6.92
C LEU A 105 1.93 -5.21 -6.29
N ALA A 106 2.21 -6.34 -6.92
CA ALA A 106 3.24 -7.25 -6.45
C ALA A 106 4.63 -6.60 -6.55
N ASP A 107 4.93 -5.96 -7.67
CA ASP A 107 6.19 -5.24 -7.90
C ASP A 107 6.35 -4.09 -6.90
N GLN A 108 5.26 -3.34 -6.64
CA GLN A 108 5.24 -2.26 -5.66
C GLN A 108 5.58 -2.76 -4.26
N ARG A 109 4.95 -3.85 -3.81
CA ARG A 109 5.23 -4.45 -2.51
C ARG A 109 6.66 -4.98 -2.43
N GLN A 110 7.18 -5.58 -3.50
CA GLN A 110 8.55 -6.08 -3.52
C GLN A 110 9.57 -4.95 -3.41
N ARG A 111 9.38 -3.83 -4.14
CA ARG A 111 10.25 -2.65 -4.03
C ARG A 111 10.25 -2.09 -2.61
N LYS A 112 9.07 -1.95 -2.01
CA LYS A 112 8.90 -1.53 -0.63
C LYS A 112 9.63 -2.45 0.34
N LEU A 113 9.49 -3.77 0.20
CA LEU A 113 10.20 -4.76 0.99
C LEU A 113 11.73 -4.65 0.87
N THR A 114 12.24 -4.45 -0.35
CA THR A 114 13.68 -4.29 -0.58
C THR A 114 14.21 -3.03 0.09
N TRP A 115 13.52 -1.89 -0.09
CA TRP A 115 13.90 -0.64 0.58
C TRP A 115 13.88 -0.80 2.10
N TRP A 116 12.81 -1.42 2.61
CA TRP A 116 12.60 -1.70 4.02
C TRP A 116 13.76 -2.49 4.62
N ASN A 117 14.08 -3.65 4.03
CA ASN A 117 15.15 -4.51 4.53
C ASN A 117 16.52 -3.81 4.55
N THR A 118 16.68 -2.74 3.78
CA THR A 118 17.92 -1.97 3.69
C THR A 118 17.95 -0.83 4.71
N HIS A 119 16.86 -0.09 4.90
CA HIS A 119 16.85 1.19 5.63
C HIS A 119 16.07 1.18 6.95
N ALA A 120 15.40 0.08 7.28
CA ALA A 120 14.56 -0.05 8.49
C ALA A 120 15.25 0.41 9.79
N GLY A 121 16.49 -0.03 9.99
CA GLY A 121 17.26 0.29 11.19
C GLY A 121 17.59 1.77 11.27
N GLU A 122 18.14 2.32 10.18
CA GLU A 122 18.46 3.75 10.07
C GLU A 122 17.20 4.61 10.28
N PHE A 123 16.09 4.23 9.68
CA PHE A 123 14.80 4.89 9.88
C PHE A 123 14.38 4.92 11.35
N ALA A 124 14.42 3.78 12.04
CA ALA A 124 14.06 3.70 13.46
C ALA A 124 15.01 4.56 14.33
N GLU A 125 16.31 4.54 14.06
CA GLU A 125 17.28 5.40 14.78
C GLU A 125 16.98 6.89 14.57
N CYS A 126 16.64 7.32 13.36
CA CYS A 126 16.26 8.70 13.08
C CYS A 126 14.98 9.11 13.82
N VAL A 127 13.97 8.25 13.85
CA VAL A 127 12.76 8.48 14.64
C VAL A 127 13.10 8.65 16.12
N ARG A 128 13.95 7.78 16.69
CA ARG A 128 14.40 7.92 18.09
C ARG A 128 15.15 9.22 18.33
N ALA A 129 16.06 9.60 17.44
CA ALA A 129 16.80 10.86 17.55
C ALA A 129 15.86 12.08 17.52
N VAL A 130 14.87 12.08 16.62
CA VAL A 130 13.85 13.15 16.57
C VAL A 130 13.04 13.19 17.86
N LEU A 131 12.59 12.04 18.37
CA LEU A 131 11.87 11.96 19.64
C LEU A 131 12.72 12.49 20.80
N ALA A 132 14.01 12.13 20.87
CA ALA A 132 14.94 12.57 21.90
C ALA A 132 15.18 14.09 21.87
N THR A 133 15.31 14.70 20.69
CA THR A 133 15.45 16.17 20.56
C THR A 133 14.19 16.93 20.99
N ALA A 134 13.06 16.25 21.05
CA ALA A 134 11.79 16.82 21.49
C ALA A 134 11.47 16.51 22.97
N GLU A 135 12.28 15.70 23.65
CA GLU A 135 12.12 15.43 25.09
C GLU A 135 12.23 16.74 25.88
N GLY A 136 11.19 17.06 26.65
CA GLY A 136 11.08 18.32 27.40
C GLY A 136 10.20 19.39 26.77
N ARG A 137 9.61 19.15 25.59
CA ARG A 137 8.53 19.99 25.03
C ARG A 137 7.15 19.37 25.30
N PRO A 138 6.50 19.68 26.44
CA PRO A 138 5.19 19.12 26.74
C PRO A 138 4.13 19.61 25.76
N GLY A 139 3.17 18.74 25.42
CA GLY A 139 1.94 19.13 24.72
C GLY A 139 1.94 18.99 23.19
N LEU A 140 2.76 18.11 22.60
CA LEU A 140 2.72 17.81 21.16
C LEU A 140 2.12 16.40 20.91
N PRO A 141 0.82 16.30 20.58
CA PRO A 141 0.11 15.01 20.45
C PRO A 141 0.74 14.05 19.43
N TRP A 142 1.35 14.58 18.37
CA TRP A 142 1.99 13.79 17.32
C TRP A 142 3.27 13.08 17.77
N LEU A 143 3.97 13.57 18.80
CA LEU A 143 5.15 12.88 19.35
C LEU A 143 4.75 11.60 20.08
N GLU A 144 3.65 11.63 20.83
CA GLU A 144 3.13 10.46 21.53
C GLU A 144 2.65 9.41 20.53
N THR A 145 1.94 9.82 19.47
CA THR A 145 1.56 8.93 18.37
C THR A 145 2.79 8.30 17.73
N LEU A 146 3.81 9.09 17.40
CA LEU A 146 5.03 8.59 16.77
C LEU A 146 5.77 7.59 17.68
N ARG A 147 5.86 7.87 18.99
CA ARG A 147 6.46 6.97 19.98
C ARG A 147 5.68 5.65 20.07
N ALA A 148 4.35 5.71 20.09
CA ALA A 148 3.51 4.52 20.10
C ALA A 148 3.70 3.68 18.84
N ARG A 149 3.74 4.31 17.65
CA ARG A 149 4.01 3.60 16.38
C ARG A 149 5.39 2.96 16.33
N LEU A 150 6.41 3.63 16.86
CA LEU A 150 7.75 3.06 16.92
C LEU A 150 7.75 1.80 17.80
N ALA A 151 7.10 1.85 18.96
CA ALA A 151 7.00 0.70 19.85
C ALA A 151 6.22 -0.47 19.21
N GLU A 152 5.09 -0.20 18.56
CA GLU A 152 4.32 -1.19 17.79
C GLU A 152 5.17 -1.83 16.69
N PHE A 153 5.93 -1.00 15.97
CA PHE A 153 6.82 -1.43 14.91
C PHE A 153 7.95 -2.36 15.43
N GLU A 154 8.57 -2.02 16.55
CA GLU A 154 9.65 -2.82 17.17
C GLU A 154 9.14 -4.17 17.70
N GLN A 155 7.89 -4.20 18.18
CA GLN A 155 7.23 -5.41 18.69
C GLN A 155 6.58 -6.25 17.58
N ALA A 156 6.42 -5.70 16.37
CA ALA A 156 5.75 -6.37 15.28
C ALA A 156 6.50 -7.65 14.84
N SER A 157 5.73 -8.74 14.67
CA SER A 157 6.24 -9.94 14.01
C SER A 157 6.68 -9.63 12.59
N THR A 158 7.51 -10.50 11.99
CA THR A 158 7.97 -10.34 10.60
C THR A 158 6.81 -10.15 9.61
N ALA A 159 5.67 -10.80 9.85
CA ALA A 159 4.48 -10.69 9.00
C ALA A 159 3.77 -9.33 9.12
N GLN A 160 3.77 -8.74 10.32
CA GLN A 160 3.08 -7.47 10.62
C GLN A 160 3.96 -6.24 10.39
N ARG A 161 5.28 -6.43 10.32
CA ARG A 161 6.27 -5.35 10.30
C ARG A 161 6.08 -4.36 9.16
N LEU A 162 5.64 -4.82 7.98
CA LEU A 162 5.35 -3.95 6.84
C LEU A 162 4.17 -3.01 7.09
N ASP A 163 3.12 -3.50 7.75
CA ASP A 163 1.91 -2.73 8.01
C ASP A 163 2.15 -1.73 9.15
N ALA A 164 2.87 -2.17 10.19
CA ALA A 164 3.33 -1.29 11.27
C ALA A 164 4.25 -0.17 10.73
N PHE A 165 5.10 -0.50 9.75
CA PHE A 165 5.94 0.50 9.10
C PHE A 165 5.12 1.53 8.29
N ASP A 166 4.05 1.13 7.57
CA ASP A 166 3.24 2.11 6.85
C ASP A 166 2.64 3.17 7.78
N LEU A 167 2.13 2.72 8.94
CA LEU A 167 1.59 3.62 9.94
C LEU A 167 2.68 4.54 10.50
N LEU A 168 3.84 3.97 10.84
CA LEU A 168 4.99 4.74 11.32
C LEU A 168 5.50 5.75 10.28
N LEU A 169 5.53 5.37 9.00
CA LEU A 169 5.98 6.23 7.89
C LEU A 169 5.04 7.42 7.70
N VAL A 170 3.72 7.20 7.78
CA VAL A 170 2.71 8.27 7.69
C VAL A 170 2.89 9.28 8.83
N ASP A 171 3.06 8.79 10.06
CA ASP A 171 3.23 9.65 11.23
C ASP A 171 4.59 10.38 11.17
N ALA A 172 5.67 9.70 10.77
CA ALA A 172 6.98 10.31 10.56
C ALA A 172 6.96 11.39 9.47
N TYR A 173 6.20 11.19 8.39
CA TYR A 173 6.00 12.19 7.35
C TYR A 173 5.26 13.42 7.88
N ALA A 174 4.21 13.21 8.67
CA ALA A 174 3.50 14.30 9.32
C ALA A 174 4.42 15.09 10.26
N VAL A 175 5.32 14.41 10.98
CA VAL A 175 6.35 15.06 11.81
C VAL A 175 7.32 15.87 10.96
N ALA A 176 7.88 15.28 9.90
CA ALA A 176 8.82 15.96 9.01
C ALA A 176 8.22 17.23 8.38
N LEU A 177 6.92 17.21 8.06
CA LEU A 177 6.18 18.35 7.52
C LEU A 177 5.89 19.45 8.57
N ASN A 178 5.48 19.06 9.77
CA ASN A 178 4.93 19.99 10.76
C ASN A 178 5.93 20.41 11.85
N ALA A 179 7.07 19.73 11.96
CA ALA A 179 8.09 20.12 12.92
C ALA A 179 8.55 21.55 12.60
N ALA A 180 8.38 22.46 13.56
CA ALA A 180 8.85 23.83 13.43
C ALA A 180 10.33 23.85 13.04
N THR A 181 10.76 24.88 12.31
CA THR A 181 12.18 25.10 12.01
C THR A 181 12.96 25.09 13.32
N PRO A 182 13.84 24.10 13.57
CA PRO A 182 14.57 24.04 14.80
C PRO A 182 15.53 25.24 14.86
N THR A 183 15.44 26.00 15.95
CA THR A 183 16.42 27.05 16.26
C THR A 183 17.76 26.46 16.70
N ASP A 184 17.77 25.19 17.13
CA ASP A 184 18.95 24.43 17.50
C ASP A 184 19.46 23.61 16.29
N PRO A 185 20.69 23.87 15.81
CA PRO A 185 21.32 23.09 14.76
C PRO A 185 21.40 21.57 15.06
N ALA A 186 21.53 21.18 16.33
CA ALA A 186 21.59 19.78 16.73
C ALA A 186 20.27 19.04 16.48
N ALA A 187 19.13 19.75 16.53
CA ALA A 187 17.82 19.20 16.23
C ALA A 187 17.48 19.24 14.72
N ALA A 188 18.17 20.06 13.93
CA ALA A 188 17.95 20.17 12.48
C ALA A 188 18.33 18.89 11.73
N LYS A 189 19.47 18.28 12.08
CA LYS A 189 20.01 17.12 11.37
C LYS A 189 19.10 15.87 11.47
N PRO A 190 18.62 15.44 12.65
CA PRO A 190 17.71 14.28 12.74
C PRO A 190 16.39 14.49 11.98
N ILE A 191 15.85 15.71 12.01
CA ILE A 191 14.59 16.05 11.32
C ILE A 191 14.79 16.03 9.80
N GLY A 192 15.89 16.61 9.31
CA GLY A 192 16.25 16.60 7.89
C GLY A 192 16.48 15.18 7.36
N LEU A 193 17.18 14.33 8.14
CA LEU A 193 17.41 12.94 7.77
C LEU A 193 16.11 12.12 7.77
N LEU A 194 15.24 12.32 8.77
CA LEU A 194 13.92 11.68 8.80
C LEU A 194 13.07 12.09 7.58
N ALA A 195 13.12 13.37 7.19
CA ALA A 195 12.43 13.86 6.00
C ALA A 195 12.95 13.20 4.72
N ALA A 196 14.29 13.10 4.58
CA ALA A 196 14.93 12.45 3.44
C ALA A 196 14.59 10.95 3.34
N LEU A 197 14.68 10.22 4.46
CA LEU A 197 14.31 8.81 4.56
C LEU A 197 12.84 8.58 4.20
N THR A 198 11.96 9.45 4.69
CA THR A 198 10.52 9.37 4.41
C THR A 198 10.22 9.61 2.94
N ALA A 199 10.88 10.61 2.33
CA ALA A 199 10.76 10.91 0.91
C ALA A 199 11.24 9.75 0.03
N ASP A 200 12.38 9.12 0.38
CA ASP A 200 12.89 7.94 -0.32
C ASP A 200 12.00 6.71 -0.14
N ALA A 201 11.45 6.50 1.06
CA ALA A 201 10.48 5.43 1.31
C ALA A 201 9.24 5.61 0.43
N TYR A 202 8.70 6.83 0.32
CA TYR A 202 7.58 7.12 -0.57
C TYR A 202 7.93 6.94 -2.05
N ALA A 203 9.13 7.32 -2.48
CA ALA A 203 9.59 7.07 -3.85
C ALA A 203 9.68 5.57 -4.15
N ALA A 204 10.16 4.78 -3.19
CA ALA A 204 10.25 3.32 -3.31
C ALA A 204 8.86 2.66 -3.34
N THR A 205 7.90 3.19 -2.57
CA THR A 205 6.54 2.65 -2.50
C THR A 205 5.65 3.08 -3.64
N ASN A 206 5.78 4.30 -4.17
CA ASN A 206 4.84 4.82 -5.17
C ASN A 206 5.31 4.71 -6.62
N GLY A 207 6.50 4.13 -6.85
CA GLY A 207 6.97 3.68 -8.17
C GLY A 207 6.74 4.69 -9.29
N HIS A 208 7.67 5.63 -9.44
CA HIS A 208 7.55 6.78 -10.36
C HIS A 208 6.21 7.48 -10.16
N SER A 209 6.18 8.35 -9.14
CA SER A 209 5.17 9.37 -9.07
C SER A 209 5.02 9.95 -10.49
N ALA A 210 3.85 9.75 -11.11
CA ALA A 210 3.48 10.31 -12.42
C ALA A 210 3.39 11.85 -12.37
N LEU A 211 4.00 12.46 -11.34
CA LEU A 211 4.06 13.85 -11.09
C LEU A 211 5.28 14.42 -11.82
N LEU A 212 4.93 14.98 -12.98
CA LEU A 212 5.48 16.22 -13.52
C LEU A 212 6.71 16.05 -14.42
N SER A 213 6.46 15.61 -15.66
CA SER A 213 7.00 16.36 -16.80
C SER A 213 6.37 17.75 -16.76
N ARG A 214 6.82 18.61 -15.85
CA ARG A 214 6.51 20.04 -15.91
C ARG A 214 7.44 20.59 -16.99
N ASP A 215 6.89 21.10 -18.07
CA ASP A 215 7.60 21.80 -19.15
C ASP A 215 8.23 23.15 -18.69
N GLY A 216 8.65 23.25 -17.43
CA GLY A 216 9.27 24.44 -16.85
C GLY A 216 10.57 24.07 -16.15
N ASP A 217 11.51 25.01 -16.13
CA ASP A 217 12.82 24.87 -15.46
C ASP A 217 12.65 24.20 -14.10
N ALA A 218 13.22 23.00 -13.97
CA ALA A 218 13.09 22.10 -12.82
C ALA A 218 13.45 22.72 -11.46
N CYS A 219 14.15 23.85 -11.47
CA CYS A 219 14.75 24.50 -10.32
C CYS A 219 14.14 25.90 -10.09
N GLY A 220 13.27 26.40 -10.99
CA GLY A 220 12.85 27.81 -11.05
C GLY A 220 13.98 28.79 -11.42
N THR A 221 15.24 28.33 -11.40
CA THR A 221 16.42 29.07 -11.85
C THR A 221 16.55 29.00 -13.37
N ARG A 222 16.56 30.17 -14.03
CA ARG A 222 16.79 30.26 -15.48
C ARG A 222 18.09 29.56 -15.86
N GLY A 223 18.00 28.59 -16.76
CA GLY A 223 19.17 27.90 -17.32
C GLY A 223 19.62 26.66 -16.53
N CYS A 224 18.80 26.13 -15.62
CA CYS A 224 19.03 24.83 -15.00
C CYS A 224 18.67 23.72 -16.01
N PRO A 225 19.64 23.02 -16.66
CA PRO A 225 19.33 22.06 -17.72
C PRO A 225 18.97 20.68 -17.19
N ARG A 226 18.82 20.54 -15.86
CA ARG A 226 18.72 19.24 -15.18
C ARG A 226 17.32 19.03 -14.65
N ASP A 227 16.83 17.80 -14.79
CA ASP A 227 15.57 17.37 -14.21
C ASP A 227 15.60 17.51 -12.68
N SER A 228 14.43 17.83 -12.12
CA SER A 228 14.26 17.87 -10.68
C SER A 228 14.34 16.44 -10.15
N VAL A 229 14.95 16.29 -8.99
CA VAL A 229 15.13 14.98 -8.34
C VAL A 229 14.41 14.90 -7.00
N VAL A 230 14.13 16.06 -6.40
CA VAL A 230 13.39 16.22 -5.15
C VAL A 230 12.48 17.45 -5.20
N GLU A 231 11.50 17.49 -4.29
CA GLU A 231 10.81 18.72 -3.90
C GLU A 231 11.22 19.12 -2.49
N LEU A 232 11.54 20.39 -2.32
CA LEU A 232 11.95 20.96 -1.04
C LEU A 232 10.84 21.81 -0.42
N LEU A 233 10.82 21.87 0.90
CA LEU A 233 10.06 22.82 1.69
C LEU A 233 10.98 24.00 2.05
N GLY A 234 10.54 25.22 1.74
CA GLY A 234 11.28 26.45 2.05
C GLY A 234 11.16 26.95 3.50
N PRO A 235 11.95 27.97 3.88
CA PRO A 235 12.06 28.48 5.25
C PRO A 235 10.89 29.33 5.74
N ASP A 236 10.11 29.93 4.83
CA ASP A 236 9.23 31.07 5.13
C ASP A 236 7.94 30.71 5.90
N GLY A 237 7.86 29.51 6.48
CA GLY A 237 6.69 29.01 7.23
C GLY A 237 5.44 28.78 6.36
N GLY A 238 5.34 29.44 5.21
CA GLY A 238 4.45 29.08 4.12
C GLY A 238 4.92 27.76 3.52
N HIS A 239 4.00 26.84 3.28
CA HIS A 239 4.28 25.51 2.71
C HIS A 239 4.72 25.57 1.23
N GLN A 240 5.58 26.53 0.87
CA GLN A 240 6.08 26.72 -0.47
C GLN A 240 7.00 25.56 -0.80
N ARG A 241 6.51 24.75 -1.73
CA ARG A 241 7.23 23.63 -2.30
C ARG A 241 7.89 24.11 -3.58
N PHE A 242 9.16 23.77 -3.74
CA PHE A 242 9.84 24.03 -5.00
C PHE A 242 10.61 22.77 -5.44
N PRO A 243 10.50 22.41 -6.72
CA PRO A 243 11.31 21.34 -7.27
C PRO A 243 12.77 21.79 -7.32
N ALA A 244 13.69 20.86 -7.11
CA ALA A 244 15.12 21.13 -7.18
C ALA A 244 15.86 19.98 -7.88
N CYS A 245 16.81 20.33 -8.73
CA CYS A 245 17.84 19.39 -9.18
C CYS A 245 18.81 19.09 -8.03
N ARG A 246 19.67 18.09 -8.21
CA ARG A 246 20.60 17.62 -7.17
C ARG A 246 21.44 18.75 -6.57
N GLU A 247 22.10 19.56 -7.41
CA GLU A 247 23.00 20.65 -6.97
C GLU A 247 22.27 21.70 -6.15
N HIS A 248 21.16 22.24 -6.66
CA HIS A 248 20.36 23.22 -5.93
C HIS A 248 19.74 22.65 -4.66
N ALA A 249 19.45 21.34 -4.64
CA ALA A 249 18.94 20.70 -3.44
C ALA A 249 20.01 20.59 -2.34
N VAL A 250 21.24 20.22 -2.70
CA VAL A 250 22.39 20.20 -1.79
C VAL A 250 22.64 21.59 -1.21
N GLU A 251 22.69 22.62 -2.07
CA GLU A 251 22.87 24.01 -1.66
C GLU A 251 21.74 24.48 -0.72
N ALA A 252 20.48 24.23 -1.08
CA ALA A 252 19.34 24.62 -0.26
C ALA A 252 19.36 23.96 1.12
N LEU A 253 19.75 22.68 1.21
CA LEU A 253 19.78 21.93 2.48
C LEU A 253 20.87 22.37 3.45
N GLN A 254 21.82 23.22 3.03
CA GLN A 254 22.75 23.89 3.95
C GLN A 254 22.01 24.85 4.91
N GLN A 255 20.80 25.28 4.55
CA GLN A 255 19.93 26.02 5.45
C GLN A 255 19.08 25.04 6.28
N PRO A 256 19.14 25.07 7.63
CA PRO A 256 18.48 24.09 8.50
C PRO A 256 16.94 24.12 8.45
N ALA A 257 16.39 25.17 7.83
CA ALA A 257 14.96 25.31 7.61
C ALA A 257 14.45 24.51 6.40
N ASN A 258 15.33 24.21 5.44
CA ASN A 258 14.95 23.50 4.23
C ASN A 258 14.90 21.99 4.47
N ARG A 259 13.93 21.32 3.87
CA ARG A 259 13.72 19.87 4.02
C ARG A 259 13.28 19.24 2.72
N ILE A 260 13.70 17.99 2.49
CA ILE A 260 13.19 17.20 1.38
C ILE A 260 11.79 16.69 1.74
N LEU A 261 10.80 17.02 0.91
CA LEU A 261 9.43 16.52 1.05
C LEU A 261 9.17 15.30 0.19
N THR A 262 9.64 15.34 -1.05
CA THR A 262 9.37 14.33 -2.06
C THR A 262 10.68 13.98 -2.74
N ALA A 263 10.90 12.69 -3.00
CA ALA A 263 11.93 12.21 -3.91
C ALA A 263 11.26 11.59 -5.14
N TYR A 264 11.81 11.83 -6.32
CA TYR A 264 11.25 11.24 -7.54
C TYR A 264 11.84 9.85 -7.87
N GLN A 265 12.96 9.51 -7.23
CA GLN A 265 13.62 8.23 -7.35
C GLN A 265 14.07 7.72 -5.97
N PRO A 266 13.99 6.41 -5.71
CA PRO A 266 14.49 5.83 -4.47
C PRO A 266 16.00 6.05 -4.28
N GLY A 267 16.40 6.45 -3.08
CA GLY A 267 17.80 6.64 -2.68
C GLY A 267 18.36 8.02 -3.01
N VAL A 268 17.61 8.86 -3.73
CA VAL A 268 18.09 10.18 -4.13
C VAL A 268 17.98 11.17 -2.98
N ALA A 269 16.92 11.13 -2.17
CA ALA A 269 16.80 12.06 -1.05
C ALA A 269 17.88 11.83 -0.01
N LEU A 270 18.17 10.56 0.34
CA LEU A 270 19.27 10.21 1.24
C LEU A 270 20.62 10.66 0.68
N SER A 271 20.87 10.41 -0.60
CA SER A 271 22.15 10.80 -1.23
C SER A 271 22.34 12.31 -1.27
N VAL A 272 21.29 13.07 -1.61
CA VAL A 272 21.30 14.55 -1.60
C VAL A 272 21.50 15.08 -0.18
N PHE A 273 20.82 14.50 0.81
CA PHE A 273 20.95 14.92 2.20
C PHE A 273 22.34 14.64 2.76
N ALA A 274 22.93 13.47 2.46
CA ALA A 274 24.29 13.14 2.87
C ALA A 274 25.31 14.12 2.28
N GLU A 275 25.20 14.43 0.98
CA GLU A 275 26.08 15.38 0.29
C GLU A 275 25.96 16.81 0.85
N ALA A 276 24.79 17.21 1.35
CA ALA A 276 24.60 18.51 1.99
C ALA A 276 25.23 18.63 3.40
N LEU A 277 25.63 17.50 4.00
CA LEU A 277 26.26 17.45 5.32
C LEU A 277 27.80 17.38 5.28
N ASP A 278 28.37 17.09 4.10
CA ASP A 278 29.82 17.04 3.84
C ASP A 278 30.40 18.45 3.59
#